data_AF-A0A933HJZ2-F1
#
_entry.id   AF-A0A933HJZ2-F1
#
_cell.length_a   1.000
_cell.length_b   1.000
_cell.length_c   1.000
_cell.angle_alpha   90.00
_cell.angle_beta   90.00
_cell.angle_gamma   90.00
#
_symmetry.space_group_name_H-M   'P 1'
#
loop_
_entity.id
_entity.type
_entity.pdbx_description
1 polymer ?
#
loop_
_entity_poly.entity_id
_entity_poly.type
_entity_poly.pdbx_seq_one_letter_code
_entity_poly.pdbx_strand_id
1 'polypeptide(L)'
;MMSNRRPFALGRRELLAMLVGVLLYGGMSWLTNSFLLTSAAQVQIGSGVALSISVRPAVAVPIFFGLVFGPIVGFVTGAFGNLLGDSWSGYLVYPPEPSTGNLLLDLTQGYLLNWQVGNGLMGLIAGLVVLYRRRFLSFGDQLRALLFVALGIVVGMGFASFTDMFLDNLTFDFALRQYFIPVVLVNLANALILVPILLFNYARLDLHSLGWFRSGLMRRLLLIILISAAVPMALASLFLVNYWSDTGRDPNELMAKLGLTILLMLLFTIANAALVAQWLSRPLLRVMQAAQLMEADQLGSAEAAELEAHRGKDEISRLCQSFGRMARQVILRQERLRQRVEELSIEIDQAKRARQVAEITETEYFQQLQQKAEQLRRNSQPNRQD
;
A
#
# COMPACT_ATOMS: atom_id res chain seq x y z
N MET A 1 -2.81 9.27 22.78
CA MET A 1 -2.48 8.39 23.91
C MET A 1 -1.25 7.54 23.59
N MET A 2 -0.12 7.83 24.24
CA MET A 2 1.10 7.05 24.15
C MET A 2 0.88 5.73 24.92
N SER A 3 0.64 4.64 24.20
CA SER A 3 0.59 3.30 24.81
C SER A 3 1.97 2.98 25.40
N ASN A 4 2.00 2.76 26.71
CA ASN A 4 3.16 2.41 27.53
C ASN A 4 3.67 1.00 27.20
N ARG A 5 4.03 0.74 25.93
CA ARG A 5 4.57 -0.54 25.49
C ARG A 5 6.00 -0.67 26.00
N ARG A 6 6.27 -1.69 26.82
CA ARG A 6 7.62 -2.04 27.23
C ARG A 6 8.29 -2.75 26.04
N PRO A 7 9.44 -2.28 25.55
CA PRO A 7 10.07 -2.78 24.32
C PRO A 7 10.53 -4.25 24.40
N PHE A 8 10.62 -4.80 25.61
CA PHE A 8 10.95 -6.20 25.88
C PHE A 8 9.77 -7.01 26.43
N ALA A 9 8.56 -6.44 26.53
CA ALA A 9 7.40 -7.19 26.99
C ALA A 9 6.84 -8.08 25.88
N LEU A 10 6.52 -9.31 26.24
CA LEU A 10 5.89 -10.29 25.36
C LEU A 10 4.39 -10.31 25.63
N GLY A 11 3.63 -9.69 24.74
CA GLY A 11 2.18 -9.78 24.72
C GLY A 11 1.68 -10.75 23.64
N ARG A 12 0.36 -10.91 23.54
CA ARG A 12 -0.28 -11.73 22.50
C ARG A 12 0.11 -11.30 21.08
N ARG A 13 0.26 -9.98 20.87
CA ARG A 13 0.64 -9.42 19.57
C ARG A 13 2.07 -9.83 19.21
N GLU A 14 3.00 -9.73 20.16
CA GLU A 14 4.42 -10.04 19.96
C GLU A 14 4.61 -11.54 19.71
N LEU A 15 3.88 -12.40 20.44
CA LEU A 15 3.89 -13.85 20.22
C LEU A 15 3.35 -14.24 18.83
N LEU A 16 2.24 -13.63 18.40
CA LEU A 16 1.72 -13.85 17.05
C LEU A 16 2.68 -13.34 15.98
N ALA A 17 3.32 -12.19 16.21
CA ALA A 17 4.34 -11.66 15.30
C ALA A 17 5.56 -12.60 15.22
N MET A 18 5.99 -13.22 16.32
CA MET A 18 7.05 -14.22 16.27
C MET A 18 6.66 -15.41 15.41
N LEU A 19 5.47 -15.99 15.61
CA LEU A 19 4.99 -17.14 14.82
C LEU A 19 4.91 -16.80 13.33
N VAL A 20 4.25 -15.69 12.99
CA VAL A 20 4.12 -15.25 11.59
C VAL A 20 5.48 -14.92 11.00
N GLY A 21 6.35 -14.24 11.75
CA GLY A 21 7.69 -13.88 11.31
C GLY A 21 8.56 -15.10 11.04
N VAL A 22 8.54 -16.11 11.92
CA VAL A 22 9.30 -17.37 11.75
C VAL A 22 8.83 -18.11 10.50
N LEU A 23 7.51 -18.26 10.31
CA LEU A 23 6.96 -18.90 9.11
C LEU A 23 7.28 -18.12 7.84
N LEU A 24 7.18 -16.79 7.88
CA LEU A 24 7.45 -15.93 6.73
C LEU A 24 8.93 -15.94 6.35
N TYR A 25 9.83 -15.82 7.35
CA TYR A 25 11.26 -15.82 7.10
C TYR A 25 11.75 -17.20 6.66
N GLY A 26 11.31 -18.27 7.31
CA GLY A 26 11.65 -19.65 6.91
C GLY A 26 11.12 -19.99 5.52
N GLY A 27 9.86 -19.67 5.22
CA GLY A 27 9.25 -19.90 3.91
C GLY A 27 9.90 -19.08 2.80
N MET A 28 10.18 -17.79 3.02
CA MET A 28 10.90 -17.00 2.02
C MET A 28 12.34 -17.46 1.85
N SER A 29 13.04 -17.81 2.93
CA SER A 29 14.42 -18.31 2.84
C SER A 29 14.46 -19.61 2.06
N TRP A 30 13.56 -20.55 2.33
CA TRP A 30 13.42 -21.78 1.55
C TRP A 30 13.19 -21.49 0.06
N LEU A 31 12.26 -20.59 -0.26
CA LEU A 31 12.00 -20.18 -1.66
C LEU A 31 13.22 -19.55 -2.33
N THR A 32 13.97 -18.70 -1.62
CA THR A 32 15.06 -17.90 -2.22
C THR A 32 16.40 -18.63 -2.23
N ASN A 33 16.65 -19.53 -1.27
CA ASN A 33 17.88 -20.32 -1.20
C ASN A 33 18.00 -21.29 -2.39
N SER A 34 16.88 -21.65 -3.02
CA SER A 34 16.87 -22.42 -4.27
C SER A 34 17.33 -21.63 -5.50
N PHE A 35 17.44 -20.29 -5.43
CA PHE A 35 17.91 -19.44 -6.53
C PHE A 35 19.39 -19.07 -6.34
N LEU A 36 20.27 -19.91 -6.87
CA LEU A 36 21.73 -19.68 -6.88
C LEU A 36 22.07 -18.71 -8.03
N LEU A 37 22.66 -17.54 -7.72
CA LEU A 37 23.04 -16.56 -8.75
C LEU A 37 24.26 -17.00 -9.57
N THR A 38 25.16 -17.78 -8.98
CA THR A 38 26.38 -18.23 -9.66
C THR A 38 26.72 -19.66 -9.21
N SER A 39 27.05 -20.51 -10.17
CA SER A 39 27.70 -21.82 -9.91
C SER A 39 29.18 -21.67 -9.56
N ALA A 40 29.75 -20.46 -9.73
CA ALA A 40 31.18 -20.18 -9.62
C ALA A 40 31.64 -19.75 -8.22
N ALA A 41 30.73 -19.49 -7.29
CA ALA A 41 31.06 -19.08 -5.92
C ALA A 41 30.50 -20.08 -4.90
N GLN A 42 30.71 -21.38 -5.11
CA GLN A 42 30.53 -22.39 -4.07
C GLN A 42 31.75 -22.36 -3.16
N VAL A 43 31.65 -21.69 -2.01
CA VAL A 43 32.67 -21.80 -0.96
C VAL A 43 32.26 -22.96 -0.06
N GLN A 44 32.98 -24.07 -0.13
CA GLN A 44 32.75 -25.25 0.70
C GLN A 44 33.05 -24.93 2.17
N ILE A 45 32.02 -24.98 3.02
CA ILE A 45 32.17 -25.03 4.48
C ILE A 45 32.20 -26.51 4.90
N GLY A 46 33.27 -26.91 5.58
CA GLY A 46 33.40 -28.26 6.13
C GLY A 46 33.21 -29.37 5.08
N SER A 47 32.55 -30.46 5.49
CA SER A 47 32.36 -31.68 4.72
C SER A 47 31.23 -31.64 3.68
N GLY A 48 30.52 -30.53 3.45
CA GLY A 48 29.46 -30.57 2.43
C GLY A 48 28.62 -29.35 2.09
N VAL A 49 28.78 -28.18 2.71
CA VAL A 49 27.86 -27.05 2.40
C VAL A 49 28.58 -25.96 1.63
N ALA A 50 28.31 -25.89 0.32
CA ALA A 50 28.73 -24.78 -0.52
C ALA A 50 27.90 -23.53 -0.19
N LEU A 51 28.50 -22.54 0.49
CA LEU A 51 27.96 -21.18 0.51
C LEU A 51 27.99 -20.65 -0.90
N SER A 52 26.81 -20.58 -1.50
CA SER A 52 26.58 -19.85 -2.72
C SER A 52 26.23 -18.41 -2.37
N ILE A 53 26.73 -17.46 -3.17
CA ILE A 53 26.27 -16.08 -3.11
C ILE A 53 24.83 -16.05 -3.67
N SER A 54 23.84 -16.37 -2.83
CA SER A 54 22.41 -16.34 -3.16
C SER A 54 21.83 -14.95 -2.90
N VAL A 55 20.79 -14.55 -3.65
CA VAL A 55 20.01 -13.35 -3.27
C VAL A 55 19.24 -13.71 -2.00
N ARG A 56 19.43 -12.95 -0.92
CA ARG A 56 18.76 -13.21 0.37
C ARG A 56 17.72 -12.12 0.69
N PRO A 57 16.66 -11.92 -0.11
CA PRO A 57 15.67 -10.87 0.18
C PRO A 57 14.90 -11.16 1.47
N ALA A 58 14.86 -12.43 1.89
CA ALA A 58 14.21 -12.90 3.11
C ALA A 58 14.79 -12.26 4.39
N VAL A 59 16.05 -11.80 4.39
CA VAL A 59 16.68 -11.18 5.58
C VAL A 59 16.00 -9.87 6.00
N ALA A 60 15.26 -9.24 5.10
CA ALA A 60 14.45 -8.07 5.43
C ALA A 60 13.35 -8.39 6.47
N VAL A 61 12.91 -9.64 6.58
CA VAL A 61 11.84 -10.07 7.50
C VAL A 61 12.25 -9.91 8.97
N PRO A 62 13.28 -10.60 9.50
CA PRO A 62 13.65 -10.46 10.91
C PRO A 62 14.02 -9.03 11.29
N ILE A 63 14.65 -8.29 10.36
CA ILE A 63 14.96 -6.87 10.53
C ILE A 63 13.68 -6.04 10.68
N PHE A 64 12.73 -6.18 9.75
CA PHE A 64 11.46 -5.48 9.78
C PHE A 64 10.64 -5.84 11.03
N PHE A 65 10.57 -7.12 11.38
CA PHE A 65 9.85 -7.58 12.56
C PHE A 65 10.49 -7.06 13.85
N GLY A 66 11.83 -6.99 13.92
CA GLY A 66 12.55 -6.32 15.00
C GLY A 66 12.18 -4.84 15.12
N LEU A 67 12.19 -4.12 14.00
CA LEU A 67 11.87 -2.69 13.95
C LEU A 67 10.41 -2.37 14.30
N VAL A 68 9.48 -3.28 14.03
CA VAL A 68 8.03 -3.04 14.21
C VAL A 68 7.49 -3.59 15.53
N PHE A 69 7.93 -4.78 15.93
CA PHE A 69 7.39 -5.50 17.08
C PHE A 69 8.36 -5.59 18.25
N GLY A 70 9.62 -5.18 18.06
CA GLY A 70 10.63 -5.06 19.09
C GLY A 70 11.78 -6.06 18.96
N PRO A 71 12.88 -5.83 19.69
CA PRO A 71 14.14 -6.57 19.55
C PRO A 71 13.99 -8.09 19.77
N ILE A 72 13.20 -8.53 20.75
CA ILE A 72 13.01 -9.96 21.02
C ILE A 72 12.27 -10.64 19.85
N VAL A 73 11.29 -9.96 19.26
CA VAL A 73 10.58 -10.49 18.08
C VAL A 73 11.54 -10.62 16.91
N GLY A 74 12.36 -9.60 16.66
CA GLY A 74 13.41 -9.67 15.64
C GLY A 74 14.39 -10.83 15.86
N PHE A 75 14.80 -11.06 17.12
CA PHE A 75 15.68 -12.18 17.47
C PHE A 75 15.05 -13.53 17.18
N VAL A 76 13.84 -13.77 17.70
CA VAL A 76 13.12 -15.04 17.54
C VAL A 76 12.80 -15.29 16.07
N THR A 77 12.31 -14.27 15.36
CA THR A 77 12.06 -14.35 13.92
C THR A 77 13.34 -14.70 13.17
N GLY A 78 14.47 -14.05 13.47
CA GLY A 78 15.75 -14.30 12.80
C GLY A 78 16.30 -15.71 13.08
N ALA A 79 16.40 -16.10 14.35
CA ALA A 79 17.01 -17.36 14.73
C ALA A 79 16.16 -18.57 14.30
N PHE A 80 14.88 -18.59 14.65
CA PHE A 80 14.04 -19.74 14.36
C PHE A 80 13.52 -19.74 12.92
N GLY A 81 13.38 -18.56 12.30
CA GLY A 81 13.03 -18.47 10.88
C GLY A 81 14.16 -18.94 9.97
N ASN A 82 15.42 -18.59 10.26
CA ASN A 82 16.55 -19.12 9.50
C ASN A 82 16.70 -20.63 9.74
N LEU A 83 16.56 -21.11 10.98
CA LEU A 83 16.59 -22.54 11.29
C LEU A 83 15.53 -23.33 10.51
N LEU A 84 14.30 -22.80 10.45
CA LEU A 84 13.22 -23.41 9.67
C LEU A 84 13.53 -23.41 8.17
N GLY A 85 14.06 -22.31 7.66
CA GLY A 85 14.48 -22.20 6.25
C GLY A 85 15.58 -23.19 5.90
N ASP A 86 16.64 -23.25 6.70
CA ASP A 86 17.75 -24.19 6.52
C ASP A 86 17.30 -25.65 6.61
N SER A 87 16.36 -25.94 7.52
CA SER A 87 15.74 -27.27 7.65
C SER A 87 14.98 -27.66 6.38
N TRP A 88 14.12 -26.78 5.86
CA TRP A 88 13.37 -27.05 4.63
C TRP A 88 14.25 -27.07 3.38
N SER A 89 15.35 -26.32 3.37
CA SER A 89 16.35 -26.34 2.30
C SER A 89 17.27 -27.55 2.36
N GLY A 90 17.23 -28.35 3.44
CA GLY A 90 18.09 -29.52 3.62
C GLY A 90 19.55 -29.17 3.96
N TYR A 91 19.81 -27.97 4.48
CA TYR A 91 21.16 -27.54 4.86
C TYR A 91 21.60 -28.06 6.23
N LEU A 92 20.66 -28.44 7.10
CA LEU A 92 20.96 -28.97 8.42
C LEU A 92 21.30 -30.46 8.31
N VAL A 93 22.50 -30.84 8.74
CA VAL A 93 22.97 -32.22 8.72
C VAL A 93 23.31 -32.63 10.14
N TYR A 94 22.54 -33.59 10.67
CA TYR A 94 22.78 -34.16 11.99
C TYR A 94 22.80 -35.69 11.96
N PRO A 95 23.79 -36.35 12.60
CA PRO A 95 24.96 -35.73 13.25
C PRO A 95 25.90 -35.04 12.25
N PRO A 96 26.69 -34.05 12.67
CA PRO A 96 27.72 -33.47 11.79
C PRO A 96 28.77 -34.53 11.44
N GLU A 97 29.37 -34.44 10.25
CA GLU A 97 30.44 -35.34 9.82
C GLU A 97 31.78 -34.60 9.69
N PRO A 98 32.84 -35.01 10.42
CA PRO A 98 32.85 -36.06 11.45
C PRO A 98 32.19 -35.58 12.75
N SER A 99 31.53 -36.49 13.46
CA SER A 99 31.00 -36.19 14.79
C SER A 99 32.16 -35.95 15.76
N THR A 100 32.09 -34.88 16.54
CA THR A 100 33.12 -34.53 17.53
C THR A 100 33.02 -35.37 18.81
N GLY A 101 31.89 -36.05 19.01
CA GLY A 101 31.61 -36.84 20.21
C GLY A 101 31.18 -35.99 21.42
N ASN A 102 31.15 -34.66 21.27
CA ASN A 102 30.61 -33.73 22.25
C ASN A 102 29.21 -33.29 21.81
N LEU A 103 28.18 -33.66 22.57
CA LEU A 103 26.78 -33.35 22.24
C LEU A 103 26.54 -31.86 21.95
N LEU A 104 27.12 -30.96 22.74
CA LEU A 104 26.89 -29.51 22.55
C LEU A 104 27.56 -29.00 21.28
N LEU A 105 28.77 -29.48 20.99
CA LEU A 105 29.49 -29.12 19.78
C LEU A 105 28.82 -29.71 18.55
N ASP A 106 28.39 -30.98 18.63
CA ASP A 106 27.69 -31.68 17.55
C ASP A 106 26.33 -31.05 17.24
N LEU A 107 25.59 -30.59 18.26
CA LEU A 107 24.37 -29.81 18.07
C LEU A 107 24.66 -28.44 17.46
N THR A 108 25.73 -27.77 17.88
CA THR A 108 26.12 -26.45 17.38
C THR A 108 26.49 -26.51 15.90
N GLN A 109 27.31 -27.50 15.52
CA GLN A 109 27.73 -27.71 14.14
C GLN A 109 26.59 -28.27 13.27
N GLY A 110 25.86 -29.29 13.75
CA GLY A 110 24.81 -29.93 12.93
C GLY A 110 23.60 -29.04 12.65
N TYR A 111 23.24 -28.16 13.61
CA TYR A 111 22.13 -27.21 13.43
C TYR A 111 22.60 -25.78 13.09
N LEU A 112 23.91 -25.57 12.89
CA LEU A 112 24.51 -24.26 12.58
C LEU A 112 24.08 -23.17 13.57
N LEU A 113 24.09 -23.48 14.86
CA LEU A 113 23.44 -22.63 15.88
C LEU A 113 24.02 -21.22 15.95
N ASN A 114 25.31 -21.06 15.69
CA ASN A 114 25.95 -19.76 15.62
C ASN A 114 25.39 -18.88 14.48
N TRP A 115 25.09 -19.48 13.32
CA TRP A 115 24.43 -18.81 12.21
C TRP A 115 22.98 -18.45 12.55
N GLN A 116 22.26 -19.34 13.24
CA GLN A 116 20.90 -19.04 13.72
C GLN A 116 20.91 -17.84 14.68
N VAL A 117 21.81 -17.85 15.66
CA VAL A 117 21.98 -16.74 16.60
C VAL A 117 22.41 -15.46 15.87
N GLY A 118 23.29 -15.54 14.88
CA GLY A 118 23.71 -14.40 14.07
C GLY A 118 22.55 -13.72 13.33
N ASN A 119 21.66 -14.51 12.71
CA ASN A 119 20.43 -13.99 12.09
C ASN A 119 19.46 -13.40 13.13
N GLY A 120 19.40 -14.00 14.32
CA GLY A 120 18.65 -13.43 15.45
C GLY A 120 19.20 -12.08 15.90
N LEU A 121 20.52 -11.97 16.10
CA LEU A 121 21.20 -10.73 16.51
C LEU A 121 20.97 -9.60 15.49
N MET A 122 20.96 -9.93 14.20
CA MET A 122 20.63 -8.98 13.15
C MET A 122 19.24 -8.35 13.34
N GLY A 123 18.21 -9.18 13.58
CA GLY A 123 16.85 -8.69 13.85
C GLY A 123 16.75 -7.95 15.20
N LEU A 124 17.44 -8.45 16.22
CA LEU A 124 17.46 -7.86 17.57
C LEU A 124 18.01 -6.44 17.55
N ILE A 125 19.22 -6.28 17.01
CA ILE A 125 19.96 -5.01 17.03
C ILE A 125 19.26 -3.97 16.17
N ALA A 126 18.75 -4.37 15.00
CA ALA A 126 17.89 -3.49 14.20
C ALA A 126 16.66 -3.03 15.02
N GLY A 127 16.04 -3.95 15.78
CA GLY A 127 14.88 -3.65 16.63
C GLY A 127 15.16 -2.75 17.83
N LEU A 128 16.42 -2.52 18.23
CA LEU A 128 16.75 -1.59 19.31
C LEU A 128 16.39 -0.14 18.98
N VAL A 129 16.18 0.20 17.70
CA VAL A 129 15.65 1.51 17.28
C VAL A 129 14.33 1.85 17.98
N VAL A 130 13.50 0.84 18.28
CA VAL A 130 12.19 1.00 18.93
C VAL A 130 12.31 1.62 20.32
N LEU A 131 13.46 1.49 20.98
CA LEU A 131 13.76 2.14 22.26
C LEU A 131 13.79 3.67 22.14
N TYR A 132 14.16 4.19 20.97
CA TYR A 132 14.34 5.61 20.72
C TYR A 132 13.22 6.22 19.87
N ARG A 133 12.64 5.46 18.92
CA ARG A 133 11.63 5.95 17.97
C ARG A 133 10.62 4.85 17.62
N ARG A 134 9.33 5.22 17.53
CA ARG A 134 8.23 4.27 17.26
C ARG A 134 7.47 4.50 15.96
N ARG A 135 7.76 5.58 15.23
CA ARG A 135 7.08 5.94 13.98
C ARG A 135 8.13 6.33 12.95
N PHE A 136 8.22 5.56 11.87
CA PHE A 136 9.17 5.76 10.77
C PHE A 136 8.55 6.63 9.66
N LEU A 137 8.01 7.79 10.04
CA LEU A 137 7.24 8.65 9.13
C LEU A 137 8.12 9.59 8.32
N SER A 138 9.23 10.07 8.91
CA SER A 138 10.14 11.02 8.26
C SER A 138 11.33 10.34 7.58
N PHE A 139 11.91 11.01 6.57
CA PHE A 139 13.14 10.56 5.93
C PHE A 139 14.29 10.39 6.93
N GLY A 140 14.41 11.29 7.90
CA GLY A 140 15.42 11.20 8.95
C GLY A 140 15.24 9.99 9.87
N ASP A 141 14.00 9.56 10.14
CA ASP A 141 13.73 8.35 10.92
C ASP A 141 14.09 7.09 10.14
N GLN A 142 13.87 7.07 8.81
CA GLN A 142 14.31 5.98 7.96
C GLN A 142 15.83 5.87 7.91
N LEU A 143 16.55 6.99 7.76
CA LEU A 143 18.02 6.98 7.73
C LEU A 143 18.62 6.42 9.02
N ARG A 144 18.08 6.83 10.18
CA ARG A 144 18.52 6.27 11.48
C ARG A 144 18.18 4.80 11.62
N ALA A 145 17.00 4.37 11.17
CA ALA A 145 16.67 2.94 11.15
C ALA A 145 17.72 2.15 10.35
N LEU A 146 18.11 2.66 9.17
CA LEU A 146 19.11 2.02 8.32
C LEU A 146 20.49 1.90 8.99
N LEU A 147 20.89 2.85 9.84
CA LEU A 147 22.13 2.72 10.62
C LEU A 147 22.10 1.52 11.58
N PHE A 148 20.99 1.32 12.29
CA PHE A 148 20.82 0.16 13.18
C PHE A 148 20.64 -1.14 12.41
N VAL A 149 20.03 -1.09 11.22
CA VAL A 149 19.97 -2.23 10.30
C VAL A 149 21.38 -2.64 9.88
N ALA A 150 22.20 -1.68 9.43
CA ALA A 150 23.58 -1.94 9.04
C ALA A 150 24.41 -2.48 10.21
N LEU A 151 24.27 -1.87 11.40
CA LEU A 151 24.92 -2.35 12.61
C LEU A 151 24.48 -3.76 12.98
N GLY A 152 23.19 -4.06 12.92
CA GLY A 152 22.65 -5.39 13.21
C GLY A 152 23.18 -6.45 12.26
N ILE A 153 23.24 -6.15 10.96
CA ILE A 153 23.82 -7.04 9.95
C ILE A 153 25.30 -7.28 10.26
N VAL A 154 26.09 -6.22 10.47
CA VAL A 154 27.52 -6.34 10.77
C VAL A 154 27.77 -7.16 12.03
N VAL A 155 27.05 -6.89 13.12
CA VAL A 155 27.25 -7.61 14.39
C VAL A 155 26.74 -9.05 14.30
N GLY A 156 25.56 -9.28 13.73
CA GLY A 156 24.98 -10.61 13.62
C GLY A 156 25.78 -11.53 12.71
N MET A 157 26.19 -11.04 11.55
CA MET A 157 27.04 -11.82 10.62
C MET A 157 28.47 -11.95 11.14
N GLY A 158 28.99 -10.93 11.84
CA GLY A 158 30.28 -11.02 12.52
C GLY A 158 30.30 -12.12 13.58
N PHE A 159 29.24 -12.20 14.40
CA PHE A 159 29.08 -13.30 15.35
C PHE A 159 29.08 -14.66 14.65
N ALA A 160 28.24 -14.84 13.62
CA ALA A 160 28.19 -16.11 12.88
C ALA A 160 29.56 -16.47 12.26
N SER A 161 30.14 -15.59 11.45
CA SER A 161 31.37 -15.88 10.71
C SER A 161 32.62 -16.04 11.58
N PHE A 162 32.78 -15.25 12.64
CA PHE A 162 33.98 -15.34 13.49
C PHE A 162 33.88 -16.43 14.56
N THR A 163 32.67 -16.88 14.91
CA THR A 163 32.54 -18.08 15.77
C THR A 163 32.92 -19.36 15.03
N ASP A 164 32.76 -19.43 13.71
CA ASP A 164 33.25 -20.57 12.89
C ASP A 164 34.77 -20.76 12.97
N MET A 165 35.53 -19.69 13.29
CA MET A 165 36.97 -19.83 13.55
C MET A 165 37.27 -20.81 14.69
N PHE A 166 36.40 -20.86 15.69
CA PHE A 166 36.56 -21.73 16.86
C PHE A 166 35.86 -23.08 16.68
N LEU A 167 34.77 -23.12 15.91
CA LEU A 167 33.99 -24.34 15.68
C LEU A 167 34.65 -25.22 14.61
N ASP A 168 35.13 -24.61 13.53
CA ASP A 168 35.64 -25.31 12.34
C ASP A 168 37.15 -25.08 12.13
N ASN A 169 37.84 -24.51 13.13
CA ASN A 169 39.28 -24.21 13.10
C ASN A 169 39.72 -23.36 11.89
N LEU A 170 38.87 -22.42 11.45
CA LEU A 170 39.16 -21.53 10.32
C LEU A 170 40.16 -20.43 10.69
N THR A 171 40.98 -20.02 9.73
CA THR A 171 41.85 -18.84 9.90
C THR A 171 41.03 -17.55 9.86
N PHE A 172 41.52 -16.50 10.54
CA PHE A 172 40.87 -15.19 10.53
C PHE A 172 40.69 -14.64 9.10
N ASP A 173 41.71 -14.78 8.25
CA ASP A 173 41.65 -14.29 6.86
C ASP A 173 40.55 -15.02 6.06
N PHE A 174 40.42 -16.33 6.26
CA PHE A 174 39.38 -17.12 5.63
C PHE A 174 37.98 -16.70 6.13
N ALA A 175 37.77 -16.64 7.45
CA ALA A 175 36.49 -16.21 8.02
C ALA A 175 36.10 -14.78 7.59
N LEU A 176 37.07 -13.87 7.50
CA LEU A 176 36.84 -12.48 7.08
C LEU A 176 36.46 -12.39 5.60
N ARG A 177 37.28 -12.97 4.71
CA ARG A 177 37.14 -12.78 3.26
C ARG A 177 36.10 -13.68 2.63
N GLN A 178 35.96 -14.90 3.13
CA GLN A 178 35.07 -15.90 2.54
C GLN A 178 33.68 -15.86 3.16
N TYR A 179 33.54 -15.57 4.45
CA TYR A 179 32.23 -15.57 5.12
C TYR A 179 31.74 -14.15 5.41
N PHE A 180 32.47 -13.40 6.25
CA PHE A 180 31.97 -12.15 6.79
C PHE A 180 31.70 -11.09 5.72
N ILE A 181 32.70 -10.72 4.91
CA ILE A 181 32.57 -9.65 3.91
C ILE A 181 31.45 -9.97 2.89
N PRO A 182 31.43 -11.15 2.23
CA PRO A 182 30.40 -11.45 1.24
C PRO A 182 28.98 -11.44 1.84
N VAL A 183 28.79 -12.08 3.00
CA VAL A 183 27.47 -12.19 3.64
C VAL A 183 26.96 -10.82 4.09
N VAL A 184 27.82 -9.98 4.67
CA VAL A 184 27.46 -8.61 5.06
C VAL A 184 27.05 -7.78 3.86
N LEU A 185 27.81 -7.83 2.75
CA LEU A 185 27.51 -7.06 1.55
C LEU A 185 26.17 -7.45 0.93
N VAL A 186 25.90 -8.75 0.79
CA VAL A 186 24.63 -9.24 0.23
C VAL A 186 23.45 -8.87 1.14
N ASN A 187 23.60 -9.04 2.45
CA ASN A 187 22.53 -8.70 3.40
C ASN A 187 22.27 -7.19 3.44
N LEU A 188 23.31 -6.36 3.38
CA LEU A 188 23.17 -4.90 3.30
C LEU A 188 22.46 -4.49 2.02
N ALA A 189 22.87 -5.02 0.87
CA ALA A 189 22.23 -4.70 -0.41
C ALA A 189 20.71 -5.00 -0.37
N ASN A 190 20.33 -6.18 0.14
CA ASN A 190 18.92 -6.55 0.26
C ASN A 190 18.18 -5.68 1.29
N ALA A 191 18.75 -5.49 2.47
CA ALA A 191 18.09 -4.79 3.56
C ALA A 191 17.93 -3.29 3.28
N LEU A 192 18.94 -2.63 2.69
CA LEU A 192 18.89 -1.21 2.39
C LEU A 192 17.86 -0.86 1.30
N ILE A 193 17.52 -1.81 0.43
CA ILE A 193 16.48 -1.64 -0.57
C ILE A 193 15.11 -1.96 0.03
N LEU A 194 14.97 -3.12 0.68
CA LEU A 194 13.66 -3.64 1.08
C LEU A 194 13.12 -3.01 2.36
N VAL A 195 13.96 -2.79 3.37
CA VAL A 195 13.51 -2.33 4.68
C VAL A 195 12.86 -0.94 4.63
N PRO A 196 13.41 0.07 3.92
CA PRO A 196 12.73 1.37 3.78
C PRO A 196 11.35 1.26 3.16
N ILE A 197 11.18 0.41 2.14
CA ILE A 197 9.90 0.17 1.47
C ILE A 197 8.90 -0.46 2.44
N LEU A 198 9.32 -1.49 3.17
CA LEU A 198 8.49 -2.16 4.16
C LEU A 198 8.07 -1.22 5.29
N LEU A 199 8.99 -0.41 5.81
CA LEU A 199 8.69 0.59 6.85
C LEU A 199 7.76 1.70 6.33
N PHE A 200 8.00 2.19 5.12
CA PHE A 200 7.16 3.19 4.47
C PHE A 200 5.72 2.71 4.34
N ASN A 201 5.55 1.47 3.88
CA ASN A 201 4.25 0.83 3.72
C ASN A 201 3.58 0.58 5.08
N TYR A 202 4.32 0.05 6.06
CA TYR A 202 3.78 -0.20 7.40
C TYR A 202 3.29 1.07 8.10
N ALA A 203 3.99 2.20 7.90
CA ALA A 203 3.65 3.46 8.56
C ALA A 203 2.42 4.16 7.93
N ARG A 204 2.07 3.84 6.69
CA ARG A 204 1.01 4.53 5.91
C ARG A 204 -0.21 3.66 5.62
N LEU A 205 -0.04 2.34 5.57
CA LEU A 205 -1.13 1.40 5.35
C LEU A 205 -1.71 0.95 6.68
N ASP A 206 -3.04 1.05 6.84
CA ASP A 206 -3.73 0.44 7.97
C ASP A 206 -3.83 -1.08 7.76
N LEU A 207 -2.73 -1.77 8.07
CA LEU A 207 -2.65 -3.23 7.99
C LEU A 207 -3.37 -3.93 9.16
N HIS A 208 -3.91 -3.17 10.13
CA HIS A 208 -4.57 -3.73 11.31
C HIS A 208 -6.03 -4.11 11.04
N SER A 209 -6.69 -3.47 10.07
CA SER A 209 -8.06 -3.76 9.73
C SER A 209 -8.14 -4.71 8.51
N LEU A 210 -8.68 -5.92 8.69
CA LEU A 210 -8.99 -6.82 7.55
C LEU A 210 -10.12 -6.29 6.65
N GLY A 211 -10.63 -5.08 6.93
CA GLY A 211 -11.67 -4.42 6.14
C GLY A 211 -11.23 -4.17 4.69
N TRP A 212 -9.93 -4.03 4.43
CA TRP A 212 -9.42 -3.85 3.08
C TRP A 212 -9.70 -5.05 2.16
N PHE A 213 -9.82 -6.27 2.68
CA PHE A 213 -10.22 -7.45 1.88
C PHE A 213 -11.69 -7.40 1.45
N ARG A 214 -12.54 -6.69 2.18
CA ARG A 214 -13.96 -6.52 1.82
C ARG A 214 -14.16 -5.47 0.75
N SER A 215 -13.16 -4.63 0.50
CA SER A 215 -13.23 -3.59 -0.51
C SER A 215 -13.23 -4.18 -1.93
N GLY A 216 -14.23 -3.79 -2.72
CA GLY A 216 -14.35 -4.23 -4.11
C GLY A 216 -13.22 -3.69 -4.98
N LEU A 217 -12.88 -2.41 -4.80
CA LEU A 217 -11.81 -1.70 -5.46
C LEU A 217 -10.45 -2.28 -5.11
N MET A 218 -10.16 -2.46 -3.81
CA MET A 218 -8.86 -2.94 -3.36
C MET A 218 -8.60 -4.36 -3.85
N ARG A 219 -9.60 -5.26 -3.77
CA ARG A 219 -9.47 -6.62 -4.30
C ARG A 219 -9.15 -6.60 -5.81
N ARG A 220 -9.81 -5.73 -6.57
CA ARG A 220 -9.58 -5.61 -8.01
C ARG A 220 -8.18 -5.07 -8.31
N LEU A 221 -7.74 -4.03 -7.61
CA LEU A 221 -6.39 -3.47 -7.72
C LEU A 221 -5.32 -4.51 -7.39
N LEU A 222 -5.49 -5.25 -6.29
CA LEU A 222 -4.56 -6.31 -5.89
C LEU A 222 -4.48 -7.43 -6.93
N LEU A 223 -5.62 -7.90 -7.45
CA LEU A 223 -5.63 -8.89 -8.52
C LEU A 223 -4.92 -8.37 -9.77
N ILE A 224 -5.16 -7.12 -10.15
CA ILE A 224 -4.47 -6.53 -11.29
C ILE A 224 -2.96 -6.49 -11.02
N ILE A 225 -2.51 -5.96 -9.88
CA ILE A 225 -1.08 -5.89 -9.52
C ILE A 225 -0.44 -7.29 -9.54
N LEU A 226 -1.12 -8.29 -8.96
CA LEU A 226 -0.63 -9.67 -8.93
C LEU A 226 -0.49 -10.27 -10.34
N ILE A 227 -1.52 -10.14 -11.19
CA ILE A 227 -1.47 -10.60 -12.58
C ILE A 227 -0.37 -9.85 -13.35
N SER A 228 -0.23 -8.55 -13.09
CA SER A 228 0.75 -7.67 -13.73
C SER A 228 2.18 -8.04 -13.39
N ALA A 229 2.42 -8.54 -12.16
CA ALA A 229 3.72 -9.03 -11.73
C ALA A 229 3.97 -10.47 -12.20
N ALA A 230 2.93 -11.32 -12.17
CA ALA A 230 3.03 -12.73 -12.51
C ALA A 230 3.39 -12.97 -13.98
N VAL A 231 2.81 -12.21 -14.92
CA VAL A 231 3.06 -12.40 -16.37
C VAL A 231 4.52 -12.09 -16.74
N PRO A 232 5.12 -10.94 -16.39
CA PRO A 232 6.54 -10.70 -16.59
C PRO A 232 7.42 -11.72 -15.89
N MET A 233 7.09 -12.11 -14.66
CA MET A 233 7.86 -13.11 -13.93
C MET A 233 7.82 -14.49 -14.63
N ALA A 234 6.68 -14.91 -15.15
CA ALA A 234 6.53 -16.15 -15.92
C ALA A 234 7.32 -16.10 -17.23
N LEU A 235 7.26 -14.97 -17.96
CA LEU A 235 8.05 -14.77 -19.18
C LEU A 235 9.56 -14.82 -18.89
N ALA A 236 9.99 -14.23 -17.77
CA ALA A 236 11.39 -14.23 -17.35
C ALA A 236 11.82 -15.66 -16.99
N SER A 237 10.98 -16.37 -16.25
CA SER A 237 11.21 -17.76 -15.88
C SER A 237 11.32 -18.67 -17.10
N LEU A 238 10.44 -18.52 -18.09
CA LEU A 238 10.51 -19.31 -19.33
C LEU A 238 11.80 -19.05 -20.10
N PHE A 239 12.23 -17.79 -20.17
CA PHE A 239 13.51 -17.43 -20.77
C PHE A 239 14.67 -18.09 -20.02
N LEU A 240 14.71 -17.96 -18.69
CA LEU A 240 15.78 -18.48 -17.86
C LEU A 240 15.86 -20.01 -17.95
N VAL A 241 14.74 -20.73 -17.83
CA VAL A 241 14.72 -22.20 -17.94
C VAL A 241 15.28 -22.68 -19.28
N ASN A 242 14.89 -22.03 -20.38
CA ASN A 242 15.41 -22.33 -21.72
C ASN A 242 16.89 -21.95 -21.92
N TYR A 243 17.44 -21.09 -21.06
CA TYR A 243 18.86 -20.75 -21.04
C TYR A 243 19.67 -21.80 -20.28
N TRP A 244 19.22 -22.20 -19.09
CA TRP A 244 19.90 -23.20 -18.26
C TRP A 244 19.95 -24.60 -18.91
N SER A 245 19.06 -24.89 -19.87
CA SER A 245 18.98 -26.20 -20.53
C SER A 245 19.92 -26.38 -21.73
N ASP A 246 20.58 -25.33 -22.24
CA ASP A 246 21.15 -25.35 -23.60
C ASP A 246 22.58 -24.74 -23.64
N THR A 247 23.58 -25.56 -23.30
CA THR A 247 25.00 -25.19 -23.31
C THR A 247 25.59 -25.21 -24.72
N GLY A 248 25.39 -24.15 -25.50
CA GLY A 248 26.01 -24.01 -26.82
C GLY A 248 25.61 -22.82 -27.70
N ARG A 249 24.88 -21.82 -27.17
CA ARG A 249 24.34 -20.73 -27.99
C ARG A 249 25.31 -19.60 -28.31
N ASP A 250 25.11 -19.01 -29.48
CA ASP A 250 25.72 -17.74 -29.89
C ASP A 250 25.34 -16.62 -28.88
N PRO A 251 26.31 -15.92 -28.26
CA PRO A 251 26.07 -14.79 -27.38
C PRO A 251 25.17 -13.70 -27.99
N ASN A 252 25.20 -13.51 -29.30
CA ASN A 252 24.37 -12.51 -29.98
C ASN A 252 22.88 -12.90 -29.97
N GLU A 253 22.57 -14.18 -30.19
CA GLU A 253 21.21 -14.70 -30.12
C GLU A 253 20.65 -14.60 -28.70
N LEU A 254 21.50 -14.84 -27.69
CA LEU A 254 21.17 -14.67 -26.28
C LEU A 254 20.79 -13.22 -25.95
N MET A 255 21.64 -12.27 -26.36
CA MET A 255 21.39 -10.84 -26.12
C MET A 255 20.13 -10.36 -26.84
N ALA A 256 19.87 -10.85 -28.05
CA ALA A 256 18.65 -10.54 -28.79
C ALA A 256 17.40 -11.08 -28.07
N LYS A 257 17.41 -12.35 -27.63
CA LYS A 257 16.30 -12.95 -26.88
C LYS A 257 16.07 -12.27 -25.53
N LEU A 258 17.12 -11.98 -24.77
CA LEU A 258 17.05 -11.19 -23.52
C LEU A 258 16.44 -9.82 -23.76
N GLY A 259 16.97 -9.09 -24.74
CA GLY A 259 16.49 -7.76 -25.11
C GLY A 259 15.00 -7.78 -25.48
N LEU A 260 14.58 -8.75 -26.29
CA LEU A 260 13.17 -8.93 -26.66
C LEU A 260 12.30 -9.27 -25.44
N THR A 261 12.73 -10.20 -24.59
CA THR A 261 12.00 -10.60 -23.39
C THR A 261 11.81 -9.42 -22.42
N ILE A 262 12.86 -8.64 -22.16
CA ILE A 262 12.79 -7.43 -21.33
C ILE A 262 11.88 -6.38 -21.98
N LEU A 263 12.01 -6.15 -23.29
CA LEU A 263 11.17 -5.21 -24.03
C LEU A 263 9.69 -5.57 -23.91
N LEU A 264 9.33 -6.84 -24.11
CA LEU A 264 7.95 -7.33 -23.98
C LEU A 264 7.41 -7.15 -22.56
N MET A 265 8.22 -7.41 -21.53
CA MET A 265 7.83 -7.17 -20.14
C MET A 265 7.58 -5.70 -19.85
N LEU A 266 8.44 -4.82 -20.33
CA LEU A 266 8.29 -3.38 -20.16
C LEU A 266 7.05 -2.87 -20.87
N LEU A 267 6.84 -3.27 -22.13
CA LEU A 267 5.65 -2.90 -22.91
C LEU A 267 4.37 -3.38 -22.22
N PHE A 268 4.34 -4.63 -21.76
CA PHE A 268 3.21 -5.17 -20.99
C PHE A 268 2.97 -4.38 -19.70
N THR A 269 4.02 -4.11 -18.92
CA THR A 269 3.94 -3.39 -17.64
C THR A 269 3.41 -1.97 -17.86
N ILE A 270 3.92 -1.25 -18.87
CA ILE A 270 3.48 0.11 -19.22
C ILE A 270 2.03 0.10 -19.71
N ALA A 271 1.68 -0.79 -20.63
CA ALA A 271 0.32 -0.89 -21.16
C ALA A 271 -0.69 -1.19 -20.06
N ASN A 272 -0.38 -2.15 -19.19
CA ASN A 272 -1.25 -2.51 -18.08
C ASN A 272 -1.34 -1.37 -17.03
N ALA A 273 -0.23 -0.70 -16.69
CA ALA A 273 -0.25 0.47 -15.82
C ALA A 273 -1.13 1.60 -16.39
N ALA A 274 -1.06 1.85 -17.70
CA ALA A 274 -1.93 2.82 -18.37
C ALA A 274 -3.42 2.42 -18.31
N LEU A 275 -3.75 1.15 -18.51
CA LEU A 275 -5.11 0.65 -18.38
C LEU A 275 -5.68 0.85 -16.96
N VAL A 276 -4.88 0.53 -15.93
CA VAL A 276 -5.26 0.76 -14.52
C VAL A 276 -5.45 2.24 -14.25
N ALA A 277 -4.51 3.08 -14.70
CA ALA A 277 -4.59 4.52 -14.53
C ALA A 277 -5.85 5.10 -15.19
N GLN A 278 -6.20 4.65 -16.40
CA GLN A 278 -7.41 5.09 -17.08
C GLN A 278 -8.68 4.60 -16.38
N TRP A 279 -8.69 3.35 -15.92
CA TRP A 279 -9.81 2.78 -15.18
C TRP A 279 -10.08 3.53 -13.88
N LEU A 280 -9.02 3.92 -13.15
CA LEU A 280 -9.13 4.65 -11.90
C LEU A 280 -9.47 6.14 -12.12
N SER A 281 -8.79 6.79 -13.06
CA SER A 281 -8.85 8.25 -13.21
C SER A 281 -10.14 8.72 -13.88
N ARG A 282 -10.66 7.98 -14.87
CA ARG A 282 -11.83 8.44 -15.65
C ARG A 282 -13.08 8.66 -14.79
N PRO A 283 -13.51 7.72 -13.93
CA PRO A 283 -14.70 7.94 -13.10
C PRO A 283 -14.49 9.05 -12.07
N LEU A 284 -13.28 9.15 -11.48
CA LEU A 284 -12.96 10.20 -10.52
C LEU A 284 -13.00 11.59 -11.15
N LEU A 285 -12.44 11.75 -12.35
CA LEU A 285 -12.50 13.00 -13.10
C LEU A 285 -13.94 13.38 -13.44
N ARG A 286 -14.80 12.41 -13.81
CA ARG A 286 -16.22 12.68 -14.07
C ARG A 286 -16.96 13.19 -12.82
N VAL A 287 -16.71 12.59 -11.65
CA VAL A 287 -17.31 13.07 -10.39
C VAL A 287 -16.79 14.47 -10.04
N MET A 288 -15.49 14.73 -10.20
CA MET A 288 -14.92 16.05 -9.94
C MET A 288 -15.47 17.13 -10.88
N GLN A 289 -15.62 16.83 -12.17
CA GLN A 289 -16.23 17.72 -13.14
C GLN A 289 -17.71 17.97 -12.80
N ALA A 290 -18.47 16.92 -12.47
CA ALA A 290 -19.85 17.07 -12.05
C ALA A 290 -19.97 17.92 -10.78
N ALA A 291 -19.02 17.80 -9.84
CA ALA A 291 -18.97 18.65 -8.65
C ALA A 291 -18.68 20.12 -8.97
N GLN A 292 -17.74 20.40 -9.88
CA GLN A 292 -17.46 21.76 -10.34
C GLN A 292 -18.67 22.38 -11.06
N LEU A 293 -19.34 21.62 -11.94
CA LEU A 293 -20.55 22.07 -12.61
C LEU A 293 -21.70 22.31 -11.63
N MET A 294 -21.82 21.48 -10.58
CA MET A 294 -22.82 21.66 -9.53
C MET A 294 -22.55 22.92 -8.71
N GLU A 295 -21.29 23.18 -8.37
CA GLU A 295 -20.86 24.40 -7.67
C GLU A 295 -21.17 25.67 -8.49
N ALA A 296 -21.00 25.60 -9.81
CA ALA A 296 -21.33 26.68 -10.74
C ALA A 296 -22.83 26.79 -11.09
N ASP A 297 -23.70 25.95 -10.50
CA ASP A 297 -25.14 25.85 -10.82
C ASP A 297 -25.43 25.53 -12.31
N GLN A 298 -24.51 24.83 -12.97
CA GLN A 298 -24.54 24.49 -14.39
C GLN A 298 -24.80 22.99 -14.65
N LEU A 299 -24.77 22.15 -13.62
CA LEU A 299 -24.97 20.72 -13.78
C LEU A 299 -26.41 20.38 -14.17
N GLY A 300 -26.60 19.66 -15.27
CA GLY A 300 -27.91 19.21 -15.73
C GLY A 300 -28.44 17.99 -14.96
N SER A 301 -29.77 17.89 -14.84
CA SER A 301 -30.44 16.72 -14.24
C SER A 301 -30.11 15.40 -14.98
N ALA A 302 -29.94 15.45 -16.30
CA ALA A 302 -29.56 14.29 -17.11
C ALA A 302 -28.12 13.81 -16.81
N GLU A 303 -27.18 14.74 -16.65
CA GLU A 303 -25.78 14.43 -16.32
C GLU A 303 -25.67 13.85 -14.91
N ALA A 304 -26.43 14.39 -13.96
CA ALA A 304 -26.55 13.84 -12.61
C ALA A 304 -27.15 12.42 -12.63
N ALA A 305 -28.15 12.16 -13.47
CA ALA A 305 -28.75 10.84 -13.63
C ALA A 305 -27.80 9.83 -14.30
N GLU A 306 -26.99 10.26 -15.28
CA GLU A 306 -25.96 9.41 -15.89
C GLU A 306 -24.91 8.96 -14.85
N LEU A 307 -24.50 9.90 -13.99
CA LEU A 307 -23.58 9.60 -12.90
C LEU A 307 -24.21 8.67 -11.86
N GLU A 308 -25.50 8.85 -11.54
CA GLU A 308 -26.24 7.93 -10.68
C GLU A 308 -26.36 6.52 -11.29
N ALA A 309 -26.49 6.43 -12.61
CA ALA A 309 -26.58 5.17 -13.35
C ALA A 309 -25.23 4.46 -13.56
N HIS A 310 -24.13 5.00 -13.00
CA HIS A 310 -22.80 4.42 -13.18
C HIS A 310 -22.75 2.95 -12.75
N ARG A 311 -22.35 2.08 -13.67
CA ARG A 311 -22.34 0.63 -13.46
C ARG A 311 -21.10 0.17 -12.71
N GLY A 312 -21.32 -0.47 -11.58
CA GLY A 312 -20.30 -1.22 -10.86
C GLY A 312 -20.66 -1.42 -9.40
N LYS A 313 -19.90 -2.26 -8.71
CA LYS A 313 -20.13 -2.64 -7.31
C LYS A 313 -18.99 -2.20 -6.38
N ASP A 314 -17.98 -1.53 -6.92
CA ASP A 314 -16.84 -1.00 -6.17
C ASP A 314 -17.16 0.37 -5.56
N GLU A 315 -16.24 0.85 -4.74
CA GLU A 315 -16.35 2.09 -3.97
C GLU A 315 -16.42 3.31 -4.88
N ILE A 316 -15.74 3.27 -6.03
CA ILE A 316 -15.80 4.34 -7.04
C ILE A 316 -17.21 4.40 -7.63
N SER A 317 -17.78 3.25 -7.98
CA SER A 317 -19.16 3.18 -8.48
C SER A 317 -20.16 3.68 -7.45
N ARG A 318 -19.99 3.30 -6.18
CA ARG A 318 -20.83 3.81 -5.07
C ARG A 318 -20.69 5.32 -4.88
N LEU A 319 -19.49 5.86 -5.05
CA LEU A 319 -19.24 7.31 -5.01
C LEU A 319 -19.97 8.03 -6.15
N CYS A 320 -19.83 7.56 -7.39
CA CYS A 320 -20.56 8.09 -8.54
C CYS A 320 -22.09 8.05 -8.30
N GLN A 321 -22.60 6.90 -7.87
CA GLN A 321 -24.03 6.70 -7.58
C GLN A 321 -24.54 7.65 -6.50
N SER A 322 -23.80 7.78 -5.40
CA SER A 322 -24.19 8.63 -4.27
C SER A 322 -24.13 10.11 -4.65
N PHE A 323 -23.08 10.53 -5.36
CA PHE A 323 -22.94 11.91 -5.84
C PHE A 323 -24.05 12.26 -6.83
N GLY A 324 -24.30 11.42 -7.84
CA GLY A 324 -25.36 11.64 -8.83
C GLY A 324 -26.74 11.76 -8.18
N ARG A 325 -27.04 10.90 -7.19
CA ARG A 325 -28.29 10.98 -6.42
C ARG A 325 -28.41 12.30 -5.64
N MET A 326 -27.35 12.70 -4.94
CA MET A 326 -27.32 13.97 -4.19
C MET A 326 -27.48 15.16 -5.12
N ALA A 327 -26.71 15.21 -6.22
CA ALA A 327 -26.78 16.27 -7.21
C ALA A 327 -28.21 16.42 -7.76
N ARG A 328 -28.84 15.31 -8.16
CA ARG A 328 -30.23 15.32 -8.64
C ARG A 328 -31.21 15.83 -7.58
N GLN A 329 -31.05 15.43 -6.31
CA GLN A 329 -31.89 15.93 -5.23
C GLN A 329 -31.72 17.43 -5.00
N VAL A 330 -30.49 17.95 -5.10
CA VAL A 330 -30.23 19.40 -4.94
C VAL A 330 -30.81 20.18 -6.10
N ILE A 331 -30.63 19.74 -7.35
CA ILE A 331 -31.21 20.38 -8.55
C ILE A 331 -32.75 20.46 -8.40
N LEU A 332 -33.41 19.34 -8.09
CA LEU A 332 -34.86 19.31 -7.88
C LEU A 332 -35.31 20.22 -6.72
N ARG A 333 -34.51 20.30 -5.66
CA ARG A 333 -34.81 21.20 -4.52
C ARG A 333 -34.65 22.67 -4.92
N GLN A 334 -33.63 23.02 -5.70
CA GLN A 334 -33.40 24.38 -6.19
C GLN A 334 -34.52 24.81 -7.15
N GLU A 335 -34.96 23.94 -8.06
CA GLU A 335 -36.09 24.22 -8.95
C GLU A 335 -37.37 24.51 -8.17
N ARG A 336 -37.71 23.67 -7.19
CA ARG A 336 -38.86 23.90 -6.31
C ARG A 336 -38.75 25.19 -5.51
N LEU A 337 -37.55 25.51 -5.01
CA LEU A 337 -37.33 26.76 -4.29
C LEU A 337 -37.48 27.97 -5.20
N ARG A 338 -36.98 27.94 -6.44
CA ARG A 338 -37.16 29.00 -7.44
C ARG A 338 -38.63 29.23 -7.75
N GLN A 339 -39.38 28.16 -8.03
CA GLN A 339 -40.83 28.25 -8.29
C GLN A 339 -41.57 28.90 -7.12
N ARG A 340 -41.21 28.52 -5.88
CA ARG A 340 -41.85 29.07 -4.68
C ARG A 340 -41.49 30.54 -4.44
N VAL A 341 -40.25 30.94 -4.74
CA VAL A 341 -39.82 32.35 -4.66
C VAL A 341 -40.51 33.19 -5.73
N GLU A 342 -40.69 32.67 -6.94
CA GLU A 342 -41.41 33.33 -8.02
C GLU A 342 -42.90 33.52 -7.68
N GLU A 343 -43.56 32.45 -7.21
CA GLU A 343 -44.95 32.50 -6.73
C GLU A 343 -45.12 33.54 -5.61
N LEU A 344 -44.26 33.49 -4.58
CA LEU A 344 -44.26 34.47 -3.50
C LEU A 344 -44.01 35.90 -3.99
N SER A 345 -43.13 36.09 -4.98
CA SER A 345 -42.87 37.41 -5.57
C SER A 345 -44.12 37.97 -6.27
N ILE A 346 -44.82 37.13 -7.03
CA ILE A 346 -46.06 37.51 -7.71
C ILE A 346 -47.15 37.88 -6.70
N GLU A 347 -47.33 37.07 -5.64
CA GLU A 347 -48.29 37.35 -4.58
C GLU A 347 -48.00 38.69 -3.88
N ILE A 348 -46.73 38.96 -3.56
CA ILE A 348 -46.30 40.21 -2.91
C ILE A 348 -46.57 41.42 -3.82
N ASP A 349 -46.26 41.31 -5.11
CA ASP A 349 -46.50 42.40 -6.06
C ASP A 349 -47.98 42.70 -6.26
N GLN A 350 -48.83 41.66 -6.31
CA GLN A 350 -50.29 41.84 -6.35
C GLN A 350 -50.80 42.52 -5.08
N ALA A 351 -50.35 42.09 -3.91
CA ALA A 351 -50.74 42.70 -2.63
C ALA A 351 -50.30 44.16 -2.51
N LYS A 352 -49.08 44.49 -2.97
CA LYS A 352 -48.59 45.87 -3.05
C LYS A 352 -49.42 46.72 -4.00
N ARG A 353 -49.74 46.20 -5.18
CA ARG A 353 -50.58 46.89 -6.17
C ARG A 353 -51.98 47.14 -5.64
N ALA A 354 -52.59 46.18 -4.96
CA ALA A 354 -53.89 46.34 -4.32
C ALA A 354 -53.87 47.44 -3.24
N ARG A 355 -52.83 47.50 -2.41
CA ARG A 355 -52.66 48.58 -1.44
C ARG A 355 -52.47 49.95 -2.10
N GLN A 356 -51.65 50.05 -3.13
CA GLN A 356 -51.46 51.31 -3.86
C GLN A 356 -52.75 51.79 -4.54
N VAL A 357 -53.54 50.87 -5.10
CA VAL A 357 -54.86 51.22 -5.66
C VAL A 357 -55.79 51.70 -4.55
N ALA A 358 -55.86 51.00 -3.41
CA ALA A 358 -56.65 51.42 -2.27
C ALA A 358 -56.27 52.83 -1.79
N GLU A 359 -54.98 53.10 -1.62
CA GLU A 359 -54.44 54.40 -1.22
C GLU A 359 -54.82 55.50 -2.23
N ILE A 360 -54.72 55.25 -3.54
CA ILE A 360 -55.16 56.20 -4.57
C ILE A 360 -56.68 56.41 -4.53
N THR A 361 -57.48 55.36 -4.37
CA THR A 361 -58.95 55.49 -4.29
C THR A 361 -59.42 56.21 -3.04
N GLU A 362 -58.64 56.14 -1.95
CA GLU A 362 -58.93 56.82 -0.69
C GLU A 362 -58.48 58.29 -0.69
N THR A 363 -57.77 58.76 -1.72
CA THR A 363 -57.39 60.18 -1.83
C THR A 363 -58.60 61.08 -2.05
N GLU A 364 -58.58 62.25 -1.40
CA GLU A 364 -59.62 63.27 -1.48
C GLU A 364 -59.92 63.70 -2.92
N TYR A 365 -58.87 63.76 -3.77
CA TYR A 365 -58.98 64.08 -5.19
C TYR A 365 -59.79 63.03 -5.97
N PHE A 366 -59.56 61.73 -5.73
CA PHE A 366 -60.29 60.65 -6.41
C PHE A 366 -61.76 60.60 -5.98
N GLN A 367 -62.03 60.80 -4.69
CA GLN A 367 -63.40 60.89 -4.15
C GLN A 367 -64.17 62.09 -4.74
N GLN A 368 -63.54 63.26 -4.86
CA GLN A 368 -64.12 64.43 -5.52
C GLN A 368 -64.40 64.18 -7.00
N LEU A 369 -63.51 63.48 -7.71
CA LEU A 369 -63.69 63.12 -9.12
C LEU A 369 -64.90 62.19 -9.30
N GLN A 370 -65.07 61.22 -8.39
CA GLN A 370 -66.21 60.30 -8.38
C GLN A 370 -67.53 61.04 -8.11
N GLN A 371 -67.57 61.94 -7.12
CA GLN A 371 -68.73 62.78 -6.84
C GLN A 371 -69.12 63.68 -8.03
N LYS A 372 -68.12 64.27 -8.70
CA LYS A 372 -68.34 65.12 -9.89
C LYS A 372 -68.87 64.32 -11.08
N ALA A 373 -68.38 63.10 -11.29
CA ALA A 373 -68.89 62.19 -12.31
C ALA A 373 -70.33 61.71 -12.01
N GLU A 374 -70.67 61.44 -10.75
CA GLU A 374 -72.05 61.11 -10.34
C GLU A 374 -73.01 62.29 -10.51
N GLN A 375 -72.60 63.51 -10.18
CA GLN A 375 -73.39 64.71 -10.43
C GLN A 375 -73.68 64.90 -11.93
N LEU A 376 -72.66 64.74 -12.79
CA LEU A 376 -72.84 64.80 -14.24
C LEU A 376 -73.79 63.69 -14.75
N ARG A 377 -73.69 62.47 -14.20
CA ARG A 377 -74.53 61.33 -14.60
C ARG A 377 -75.98 61.47 -14.13
N ARG A 378 -76.23 62.07 -12.96
CA ARG A 378 -77.58 62.43 -12.48
C ARG A 378 -78.19 63.54 -13.33
N ASN A 379 -77.38 64.52 -13.75
CA ASN A 379 -77.84 65.59 -14.65
C ASN A 379 -78.12 65.11 -16.09
N SER A 380 -77.55 63.97 -16.49
CA SER A 380 -77.75 63.36 -17.81
C SER A 380 -78.83 62.26 -17.87
N GLN A 381 -79.49 61.89 -16.77
CA GLN A 381 -80.67 61.02 -16.80
C GLN A 381 -81.94 61.87 -17.02
N PRO A 382 -82.61 61.78 -18.19
CA PRO A 382 -83.86 62.49 -18.42
C PRO A 382 -84.96 61.85 -17.58
N ASN A 383 -85.70 62.70 -16.86
CA ASN A 383 -86.94 62.33 -16.18
C ASN A 383 -87.88 61.65 -17.19
N ARG A 384 -88.17 60.36 -16.99
CA ARG A 384 -89.28 59.65 -17.65
C ARG A 384 -90.35 59.40 -16.59
N GLN A 385 -91.58 59.77 -16.95
CA GLN A 385 -92.88 59.64 -16.26
C GLN A 385 -93.21 60.88 -15.39
N ASP A 386 -94.30 61.62 -15.61
CA ASP A 386 -95.56 61.40 -16.37
C ASP A 386 -95.95 62.57 -17.28
#